data_AF-A0A956WWS3-F1
#
_entry.id   AF-A0A956WWS3-F1
#
_cell.length_a   1.000
_cell.length_b   1.000
_cell.length_c   1.000
_cell.angle_alpha   90.00
_cell.angle_beta   90.00
_cell.angle_gamma   90.00
#
_symmetry.space_group_name_H-M   'P 1'
#
loop_
_entity.id
_entity.type
_entity.pdbx_description
1 polymer ?
#
loop_
_entity_poly.entity_id
_entity_poly.type
_entity_poly.pdbx_seq_one_letter_code
_entity_poly.pdbx_strand_id
1 'polypeptide(L)' 'VAERRADGSYDLSVQPVALAIDHKLAQVSGWQMGVMFESDLFEEVFIAIDERGPTGTAAAMLRDVVNLYRDR' A
#
# COMPACT_ATOMS: atom_id res chain seq x y z
N VAL A 1 1.17 -10.32 -3.95
CA VAL A 1 2.02 -10.16 -2.75
C VAL A 1 3.44 -9.84 -3.22
N ALA A 2 4.23 -9.14 -2.40
CA ALA A 2 5.65 -8.89 -2.67
C ALA A 2 6.46 -9.36 -1.45
N GLU A 3 7.30 -10.38 -1.61
CA GLU A 3 8.11 -10.95 -0.53
C GLU A 3 9.59 -10.87 -0.87
N ARG A 4 10.40 -10.45 0.11
CA ARG A 4 11.86 -10.43 -0.02
C ARG A 4 12.44 -11.74 0.51
N ARG A 5 13.24 -12.41 -0.31
CA ARG A 5 13.98 -13.61 0.09
C ARG A 5 15.23 -13.27 0.90
N ALA A 6 15.72 -14.25 1.65
CA ALA A 6 16.96 -14.13 2.42
C ALA A 6 18.19 -13.82 1.56
N ASP A 7 18.20 -14.25 0.29
CA ASP A 7 19.26 -13.96 -0.69
C ASP A 7 19.16 -12.55 -1.32
N GLY A 8 18.14 -11.77 -0.94
CA GLY A 8 17.89 -10.42 -1.43
C GLY A 8 17.06 -10.34 -2.71
N SER A 9 16.69 -11.47 -3.31
CA SER A 9 15.74 -11.50 -4.43
C SER A 9 14.30 -11.26 -3.98
N TYR A 10 13.39 -11.07 -4.93
CA TYR A 10 11.97 -10.79 -4.65
C TYR A 10 11.05 -11.77 -5.37
N ASP A 11 9.98 -12.16 -4.69
CA ASP A 11 8.81 -12.79 -5.27
C ASP A 11 7.68 -11.78 -5.42
N LEU A 12 7.22 -11.59 -6.66
CA LEU A 12 6.17 -10.65 -6.99
C LEU A 12 5.01 -11.40 -7.65
N SER A 13 3.81 -11.24 -7.11
CA SER A 13 2.62 -11.93 -7.60
C SER A 13 1.38 -11.04 -7.61
N VAL A 14 0.52 -11.24 -8.61
CA VAL A 14 -0.83 -10.67 -8.66
C VAL A 14 -1.80 -11.79 -9.00
N GLN A 15 -2.64 -12.14 -8.02
CA GLN A 15 -3.62 -13.21 -8.13
C GLN A 15 -4.71 -13.01 -7.08
N PRO A 16 -5.93 -13.55 -7.28
CA PRO A 16 -6.89 -13.68 -6.20
C PRO A 16 -6.31 -14.52 -5.05
N VAL A 17 -6.52 -14.08 -3.81
CA VAL A 17 -6.07 -14.77 -2.60
C VAL A 17 -7.22 -14.79 -1.60
N ALA A 18 -7.53 -15.97 -1.05
CA ALA A 18 -8.46 -16.08 0.05
C ALA A 18 -7.79 -15.58 1.34
N LEU A 19 -8.46 -14.69 2.07
CA LEU A 19 -7.97 -14.12 3.31
C LEU A 19 -8.85 -14.54 4.48
N ALA A 20 -8.26 -14.70 5.66
CA ALA A 20 -9.02 -14.88 6.89
C ALA A 20 -9.88 -13.62 7.16
N ILE A 21 -11.07 -13.79 7.73
CA ILE A 21 -12.03 -12.70 7.90
C ILE A 21 -11.51 -11.59 8.83
N ASP A 22 -10.64 -11.94 9.76
CA ASP A 22 -9.98 -11.03 10.70
C ASP A 22 -8.76 -10.30 10.11
N HIS A 23 -8.28 -10.72 8.93
CA HIS A 23 -7.18 -10.07 8.23
C HIS A 23 -7.56 -8.65 7.79
N LYS A 24 -6.69 -7.65 8.00
CA LYS A 24 -7.00 -6.24 7.68
C LYS A 24 -7.38 -6.01 6.22
N LEU A 25 -6.69 -6.66 5.28
CA LEU A 25 -7.04 -6.59 3.85
C LEU A 25 -8.41 -7.20 3.52
N ALA A 26 -8.93 -8.13 4.32
CA ALA A 26 -10.29 -8.67 4.12
C ALA A 26 -11.38 -7.66 4.49
N GLN A 27 -11.04 -6.60 5.22
CA GLN A 27 -11.94 -5.52 5.62
C GLN A 27 -11.97 -4.36 4.61
N VAL A 28 -11.08 -4.36 3.60
CA VAL A 28 -11.07 -3.35 2.52
C VAL A 28 -12.29 -3.57 1.64
N SER A 29 -13.11 -2.52 1.47
CA SER A 29 -14.40 -2.65 0.77
C SER A 29 -14.74 -1.43 -0.09
N GLY A 30 -15.64 -1.64 -1.06
CA GLY A 30 -16.13 -0.56 -1.92
C GLY A 30 -15.01 0.07 -2.75
N TRP A 31 -14.82 1.38 -2.58
CA TRP A 31 -13.80 2.18 -3.28
C TRP A 31 -12.49 2.30 -2.51
N GLN A 32 -12.33 1.50 -1.45
CA GLN A 32 -11.11 1.51 -0.67
C GLN A 32 -9.98 0.75 -1.35
N MET A 33 -8.77 1.26 -1.19
CA MET A 33 -7.53 0.57 -1.54
C MET A 33 -6.66 0.50 -0.30
N GLY A 34 -6.18 -0.70 0.02
CA GLY A 34 -5.36 -0.96 1.20
C GLY A 34 -4.03 -1.59 0.84
N VAL A 35 -3.01 -1.31 1.65
CA VAL A 35 -1.70 -1.96 1.61
C VAL A 35 -1.32 -2.37 3.03
N MET A 36 -0.78 -3.59 3.16
CA MET A 36 -0.16 -4.08 4.38
C MET A 36 1.35 -4.15 4.13
N PHE A 37 2.12 -3.57 5.03
CA PHE A 37 3.56 -3.73 5.09
C PHE A 37 3.94 -4.55 6.30
N GLU A 38 4.80 -5.54 6.11
CA GLU A 38 5.43 -6.28 7.19
C GLU A 38 6.91 -5.89 7.25
N SER A 39 7.38 -5.53 8.43
CA SER A 39 8.76 -5.12 8.67
C SER A 39 9.26 -5.61 10.02
N ASP A 40 10.57 -5.69 10.17
CA ASP A 40 11.25 -6.06 11.40
C ASP A 40 11.14 -4.98 12.49
N LEU A 41 11.09 -3.70 12.11
CA LEU A 41 11.06 -2.57 13.04
C LEU A 41 9.66 -2.12 13.46
N PHE A 42 8.70 -2.17 12.53
CA PHE A 42 7.34 -1.68 12.75
C PHE A 42 6.28 -2.78 12.69
N GLU A 43 6.72 -4.05 12.61
CA GLU A 43 5.83 -5.21 12.46
C GLU A 43 4.86 -4.98 11.29
N GLU A 44 3.56 -5.03 11.56
CA GLU A 44 2.49 -4.82 10.58
C GLU A 44 2.02 -3.36 10.55
N VAL A 45 2.11 -2.74 9.37
CA VAL A 45 1.55 -1.41 9.10
C VAL A 45 0.50 -1.52 8.01
N PHE A 46 -0.76 -1.27 8.38
CA PHE A 46 -1.88 -1.20 7.45
C PHE A 46 -2.24 0.23 7.11
N ILE A 47 -2.28 0.55 5.82
CA ILE A 47 -2.69 1.86 5.29
C ILE A 47 -3.82 1.63 4.30
N ALA A 48 -4.88 2.42 4.41
CA ALA A 48 -5.99 2.41 3.46
C ALA A 48 -6.44 3.82 3.10
N ILE A 49 -6.98 3.96 1.89
CA ILE A 49 -7.62 5.18 1.38
C ILE A 49 -9.02 4.83 0.87
N ASP A 50 -9.96 5.76 0.93
CA ASP A 50 -11.25 5.72 0.20
C ASP A 50 -11.17 6.77 -0.91
N GLU A 51 -11.06 6.33 -2.15
CA GLU A 51 -10.83 7.20 -3.31
C GLU A 51 -11.97 7.00 -4.31
N ARG A 52 -12.90 7.95 -4.38
CA ARG A 52 -14.10 7.89 -5.24
C ARG A 52 -13.97 8.67 -6.54
N GLY A 53 -12.78 9.14 -6.87
CA GLY A 53 -12.51 9.98 -8.01
C GLY A 53 -11.03 10.38 -8.11
N PRO A 54 -10.65 11.28 -9.01
CA PRO A 54 -9.24 11.58 -9.28
C PRO A 54 -8.59 12.52 -8.25
N THR A 55 -9.32 13.01 -7.26
CA THR A 55 -8.87 14.10 -6.37
C THR A 55 -7.68 13.70 -5.49
N GLY A 56 -7.70 12.53 -4.85
CA GLY A 56 -6.58 12.08 -4.02
C GLY A 56 -5.35 11.75 -4.84
N THR A 57 -5.52 11.23 -6.07
CA THR A 57 -4.42 11.09 -7.04
C THR A 57 -3.80 12.45 -7.41
N ALA A 58 -4.63 13.46 -7.68
CA ALA A 58 -4.13 14.82 -7.96
C ALA A 58 -3.42 15.43 -6.74
N ALA A 59 -3.92 15.18 -5.52
CA ALA A 59 -3.27 15.62 -4.29
C ALA A 59 -1.91 14.94 -4.06
N ALA A 60 -1.78 13.65 -4.41
CA ALA A 60 -0.51 12.94 -4.37
C ALA A 60 0.51 13.57 -5.35
N MET A 61 0.09 13.82 -6.60
CA MET A 61 0.93 14.51 -7.59
C MET A 61 1.41 15.88 -7.11
N LEU A 62 0.53 16.68 -6.50
CA LEU A 62 0.90 17.99 -5.96
C LEU A 62 1.88 17.88 -4.80
N ARG A 63 1.69 16.91 -3.90
CA ARG A 63 2.62 16.63 -2.79
C ARG A 63 4.02 16.33 -3.33
N ASP A 64 4.12 15.52 -4.38
CA ASP A 64 5.40 15.17 -4.99
C ASP A 64 6.10 16.41 -5.58
N VAL A 65 5.35 17.31 -6.23
CA VAL A 65 5.88 18.60 -6.70
C VAL A 65 6.42 19.42 -5.53
N VAL A 66 5.65 19.60 -4.45
CA VAL A 66 6.09 20.37 -3.28
C VAL A 66 7.38 19.80 -2.69
N ASN A 67 7.48 18.48 -2.55
CA ASN A 67 8.68 17.83 -2.03
C ASN A 67 9.89 18.02 -2.95
N LEU A 68 9.73 17.88 -4.27
CA LEU A 68 10.79 18.13 -5.25
C LEU A 68 11.34 19.56 -5.21
N TYR A 69 10.52 20.55 -4.86
CA TYR A 69 10.96 21.93 -4.69
C TYR A 69 11.59 22.20 -3.33
N ARG A 70 11.17 21.47 -2.28
CA ARG A 70 11.75 21.59 -0.93
C ARG A 70 13.15 20.99 -0.84
N ASP A 71 13.39 19.88 -1.54
CA ASP A 71 14.64 19.11 -1.45
C ASP A 71 15.73 19.61 -2.43
N ARG A 72 15.49 20.75 -3.10
CA ARG A 72 16.49 21.51 -3.85
C ARG A 72 17.07 22.64 -3.00
#